data_AF-J2V327-F1
#
_entry.id   AF-J2V327-F1
#
_cell.length_a   1.000
_cell.length_b   1.000
_cell.length_c   1.000
_cell.angle_alpha   90.00
_cell.angle_beta   90.00
_cell.angle_gamma   90.00
#
_symmetry.space_group_name_H-M   'P 1'
#
loop_
_entity.id
_entity.type
_entity.pdbx_description
1 polymer ?
#
loop_
_entity_poly.entity_id
_entity_poly.type
_entity_poly.pdbx_seq_one_letter_code
_entity_poly.pdbx_strand_id
1 'polypeptide(L)'
;MGSESNSLTLQQRVIRDDPTNLHCREITLRLSPDCRQLVLTRYTEHYGPALVRWIERSHTVSVAELFRWLVANGEAGGHASEQPVGVLISG
;
A
#
# COMPACT_ATOMS: atom_id res chain seq x y z
N MET A 1 -20.59 8.19 21.19
CA MET A 1 -19.84 6.93 21.09
C MET A 1 -19.00 7.02 19.82
N GLY A 2 -17.68 7.06 19.94
CA GLY A 2 -16.78 7.28 18.81
C GLY A 2 -16.79 6.09 17.86
N SER A 3 -16.97 6.35 16.58
CA SER A 3 -16.87 5.31 15.55
C SER A 3 -15.39 4.92 15.41
N GLU A 4 -14.96 3.93 16.20
CA GLU A 4 -13.67 3.26 16.06
C GLU A 4 -13.70 2.29 14.88
N SER A 5 -13.97 2.77 13.65
CA SER A 5 -14.25 1.84 12.53
C SER A 5 -13.65 2.25 11.19
N ASN A 6 -12.71 3.20 11.15
CA ASN A 6 -12.01 3.57 9.91
C ASN A 6 -10.54 3.11 9.88
N SER A 7 -10.19 2.00 10.53
CA SER A 7 -8.86 1.42 10.34
C SER A 7 -8.80 0.68 9.00
N LEU A 8 -8.48 1.40 7.93
CA LEU A 8 -8.19 0.77 6.65
C LEU A 8 -6.84 0.05 6.76
N THR A 9 -6.87 -1.28 6.64
CA THR A 9 -5.66 -2.11 6.64
C THR A 9 -5.64 -2.97 5.39
N LEU A 10 -4.58 -2.83 4.59
CA LEU A 10 -4.26 -3.76 3.51
C LEU A 10 -3.17 -4.70 4.01
N GLN A 11 -3.39 -6.00 3.87
CA GLN A 11 -2.44 -7.02 4.31
C GLN A 11 -2.15 -7.98 3.17
N GLN A 12 -0.87 -8.26 2.97
CA GLN A 12 -0.39 -9.27 2.04
C GLN A 12 0.54 -10.22 2.79
N ARG A 13 0.19 -11.50 2.81
CA ARG A 13 1.00 -12.55 3.44
C ARG A 13 1.45 -13.56 2.38
N VAL A 14 2.74 -13.87 2.38
CA VAL A 14 3.36 -14.88 1.52
C VAL A 14 4.06 -15.87 2.43
N ILE A 15 3.63 -17.12 2.34
CA ILE A 15 4.24 -18.24 3.08
C ILE A 15 4.89 -19.15 2.05
N ARG A 16 6.15 -19.50 2.27
CA ARG A 16 6.83 -20.56 1.54
C ARG A 16 7.20 -21.64 2.53
N ASP A 17 6.64 -22.81 2.29
CA ASP A 17 6.88 -24.00 3.06
C ASP A 17 7.91 -24.86 2.33
N ASP A 18 9.01 -25.15 3.01
CA ASP A 18 10.03 -26.12 2.60
C ASP A 18 10.09 -27.21 3.68
N PRO A 19 10.29 -28.49 3.34
CA PRO A 19 10.34 -29.60 4.30
C PRO A 19 11.30 -29.40 5.48
N THR A 20 12.24 -28.46 5.41
CA THR A 20 13.16 -28.13 6.50
C THR A 20 13.08 -26.69 6.98
N ASN A 21 12.39 -25.78 6.28
CA ASN A 21 12.33 -24.37 6.66
C ASN A 21 10.98 -23.73 6.32
N LEU A 22 10.42 -22.96 7.25
CA LEU A 22 9.24 -22.13 7.00
C LEU A 22 9.67 -20.68 6.83
N HIS A 23 9.32 -20.09 5.69
CA HIS A 23 9.51 -18.68 5.42
C HIS A 23 8.16 -17.97 5.39
N CYS A 24 7.92 -17.06 6.33
CA CYS A 24 6.77 -16.16 6.31
C CYS A 24 7.23 -14.74 5.97
N ARG A 25 6.52 -14.08 5.06
CA ARG A 25 6.66 -12.65 4.81
C ARG A 25 5.30 -12.00 4.80
N GLU A 26 5.12 -11.01 5.65
CA GLU A 26 3.89 -10.26 5.78
C GLU A 26 4.17 -8.77 5.57
N ILE A 27 3.32 -8.14 4.76
CA ILE A 27 3.32 -6.71 4.51
C ILE A 27 1.95 -6.19 4.93
N THR A 28 1.94 -5.27 5.87
CA THR A 28 0.75 -4.61 6.37
C THR A 28 0.85 -3.13 6.11
N LEU A 29 -0.20 -2.55 5.54
CA LEU A 29 -0.32 -1.13 5.28
C LEU A 29 -1.56 -0.62 6.00
N ARG A 30 -1.38 0.28 6.97
CA ARG A 30 -2.46 0.76 7.82
C ARG A 30 -2.58 2.27 7.76
N LEU A 31 -3.80 2.75 7.57
CA LEU A 31 -4.15 4.15 7.75
C LEU A 31 -4.35 4.44 9.24
N SER A 32 -3.74 5.52 9.73
CA SER A 32 -3.93 5.96 11.11
C SER A 32 -5.39 6.37 11.37
N PRO A 33 -5.88 6.29 12.63
CA PRO A 33 -7.27 6.62 12.94
C PRO A 33 -7.68 8.05 12.57
N ASP A 34 -6.72 8.98 12.53
CA ASP A 34 -6.91 10.38 12.12
C ASP A 34 -6.76 10.60 10.61
N CYS A 35 -6.54 9.54 9.83
CA CYS A 35 -6.31 9.55 8.38
C CYS A 35 -5.12 10.40 7.92
N ARG A 36 -4.17 10.73 8.80
CA ARG A 36 -3.02 11.59 8.45
C ARG A 36 -1.76 10.83 8.08
N GLN A 37 -1.61 9.61 8.56
CA GLN A 37 -0.40 8.82 8.43
C GLN A 37 -0.72 7.45 7.85
N LEU A 38 0.18 6.97 7.00
CA LEU A 38 0.17 5.62 6.48
C LEU A 38 1.38 4.87 7.05
N VAL A 39 1.12 3.73 7.68
CA VAL A 39 2.15 2.90 8.30
C VAL A 39 2.31 1.62 7.50
N LEU A 40 3.49 1.43 6.91
CA LEU A 40 3.91 0.21 6.24
C LEU A 40 4.76 -0.62 7.21
N THR A 41 4.26 -1.77 7.61
CA THR A 41 5.01 -2.76 8.40
C THR A 41 5.37 -3.94 7.51
N ARG A 42 6.65 -4.32 7.51
CA ARG A 42 7.16 -5.50 6.82
C ARG A 42 7.75 -6.45 7.85
N TYR A 43 7.08 -7.57 8.01
CA TYR A 43 7.49 -8.68 8.85
C TYR A 43 8.08 -9.79 7.97
N THR A 44 9.22 -10.33 8.37
CA THR A 44 9.82 -11.49 7.72
C THR A 44 10.34 -12.44 8.78
N GLU A 45 9.92 -13.69 8.68
CA GLU A 45 10.25 -14.72 9.63
C GLU A 45 10.74 -15.97 8.90
N HIS A 46 11.75 -16.58 9.51
CA HIS A 46 12.35 -17.80 9.05
C HIS A 46 12.50 -18.76 10.22
N TYR A 47 11.77 -19.86 10.16
CA TYR A 47 11.94 -20.98 11.05
C TYR A 47 12.78 -22.03 10.34
N GLY A 48 13.91 -22.42 10.95
CA GLY A 48 14.68 -23.59 10.57
C GLY A 48 15.05 -24.42 11.80
N PRO A 49 15.48 -25.67 11.62
CA PRO A 49 15.71 -26.63 12.72
C PRO A 49 16.77 -26.17 13.72
N ALA A 50 17.68 -25.28 13.32
CA ALA A 50 18.75 -24.77 14.17
C ALA A 50 18.51 -23.36 14.71
N LEU A 51 17.64 -22.55 14.05
CA LEU A 51 17.47 -21.15 14.42
C LEU A 51 16.16 -20.58 13.88
N VAL A 52 15.46 -19.85 14.74
CA VAL A 52 14.38 -18.93 14.36
C VAL A 52 14.97 -17.53 14.25
N ARG A 53 14.76 -16.87 13.11
CA ARG A 53 15.11 -15.47 12.91
C ARG A 53 13.89 -14.72 12.40
N TRP A 54 13.61 -13.57 12.99
CA TRP A 54 12.56 -12.68 12.51
C TRP A 54 13.07 -11.25 12.48
N ILE A 55 12.52 -10.46 11.58
CA ILE A 55 12.76 -9.04 11.48
C ILE A 55 11.46 -8.32 11.16
N GLU A 56 11.18 -7.28 11.93
CA GLU A 56 10.11 -6.34 11.64
C GLU A 56 10.73 -4.97 11.32
N ARG A 57 10.22 -4.33 10.28
CA ARG A 57 10.54 -2.93 9.97
C ARG A 57 9.25 -2.19 9.69
N SER A 58 9.13 -1.00 10.28
CA SER A 58 7.99 -0.13 10.09
C SER A 58 8.43 1.21 9.53
N HIS A 59 7.68 1.71 8.55
CA HIS A 59 7.88 2.99 7.91
C HIS A 59 6.57 3.78 7.95
N THR A 60 6.67 5.06 8.27
CA THR A 60 5.51 5.95 8.36
C THR A 60 5.71 7.10 7.40
N VAL A 61 4.66 7.43 6.65
CA VAL A 61 4.62 8.59 5.76
C VAL A 61 3.31 9.34 5.94
N SER A 62 3.32 10.66 5.77
CA SER A 62 2.08 11.40 5.76
C SER A 62 1.27 11.08 4.48
N VAL A 63 -0.04 10.98 4.63
CA VAL A 63 -0.95 10.76 3.50
C VAL A 63 -0.85 11.90 2.49
N ALA A 64 -0.64 13.13 2.96
CA ALA A 64 -0.47 14.29 2.09
C ALA A 64 0.80 14.19 1.23
N GLU A 65 1.92 13.74 1.79
CA GLU A 65 3.16 13.52 1.01
C GLU A 65 3.01 12.39 0.02
N LEU A 66 2.35 11.30 0.40
CA LEU A 66 2.08 10.19 -0.50
C LEU A 66 1.24 10.64 -1.70
N PHE A 67 0.17 11.41 -1.47
CA PHE A 67 -0.64 11.95 -2.57
C PHE A 67 0.17 12.87 -3.47
N ARG A 68 0.99 13.77 -2.91
CA ARG A 68 1.88 14.60 -3.73
C ARG A 68 2.84 13.75 -4.57
N TRP A 69 3.41 12.71 -3.98
CA TRP A 69 4.28 11.79 -4.70
C TRP A 69 3.54 11.03 -5.81
N LEU A 70 2.33 10.53 -5.53
CA LEU A 70 1.49 9.84 -6.52
C LEU A 70 1.10 10.75 -7.69
N VAL A 71 0.76 12.01 -7.43
CA VAL A 71 0.47 12.98 -8.48
C VAL A 71 1.71 13.26 -9.34
N ALA A 72 2.89 13.33 -8.72
CA ALA A 72 4.14 13.64 -9.42
C ALA A 72 4.76 12.44 -10.17
N ASN A 73 4.52 11.20 -9.72
CA ASN A 73 5.23 10.01 -10.20
C ASN A 73 4.32 8.87 -10.65
N GLY A 74 3.01 8.95 -10.39
CA GLY A 74 2.05 7.92 -10.76
C GLY A 74 1.76 7.94 -12.26
N GLU A 75 1.54 6.76 -12.84
CA GLU A 75 1.08 6.65 -14.21
C GLU A 75 -0.35 7.19 -14.34
N ALA A 76 -0.52 8.25 -15.12
CA ALA A 76 -1.84 8.80 -15.41
C ALA A 76 -2.57 7.89 -16.41
N GLY A 77 -3.42 7.00 -15.91
CA GLY A 77 -4.32 6.16 -16.72
C GLY A 77 -5.47 6.93 -17.39
N GLY A 78 -5.30 8.23 -17.65
CA GLY A 78 -6.32 9.07 -18.26
C GLY A 78 -6.42 8.80 -19.74
N HIS A 79 -7.45 8.06 -20.16
CA HIS A 79 -7.91 8.09 -21.55
C HIS A 79 -8.46 9.50 -21.80
N ALA A 80 -7.64 10.39 -22.34
CA ALA A 80 -8.10 11.70 -22.78
C ALA A 80 -9.06 11.48 -23.96
N SER A 81 -10.36 11.49 -23.70
CA SER A 81 -11.34 11.73 -24.75
C SER A 81 -11.36 13.23 -25.03
N GLU A 82 -10.36 13.72 -25.78
CA GLU A 82 -10.46 15.03 -26.41
C GLU A 82 -11.57 14.96 -27.46
N GLN A 83 -12.77 15.42 -27.09
CA GLN A 83 -13.79 15.77 -28.08
C GLN A 83 -13.42 17.16 -28.62
N PRO A 84 -13.12 17.31 -29.92
CA PRO A 84 -12.85 18.63 -30.48
C PRO A 84 -14.10 19.50 -30.38
N VAL A 85 -13.97 20.65 -29.72
CA VAL A 85 -14.99 21.71 -29.74
C VAL A 85 -14.93 22.39 -31.10
N GLY A 86 -15.96 22.12 -31.91
CA GLY A 86 -16.44 23.05 -32.91
C GLY A 86 -16.25 22.64 -34.37
N VAL A 87 -17.37 22.39 -35.04
CA VAL A 87 -17.67 23.06 -36.30
C VAL A 87 -19.11 23.56 -36.21
N LEU A 88 -19.30 24.73 -35.61
CA LEU A 88 -20.40 25.61 -35.97
C LEU A 88 -19.95 26.32 -37.26
N ILE A 89 -20.33 25.80 -38.42
CA ILE A 89 -20.35 26.59 -39.65
C ILE A 89 -21.79 27.02 -39.92
N SER A 90 -22.00 28.33 -39.81
CA SER A 90 -23.13 29.01 -40.42
C SER A 90 -23.15 28.73 -41.93
N GLY A 91 -24.35 28.58 -42.48
CA GLY A 91 -24.63 28.50 -43.90
C GLY A 91 -26.10 28.22 -44.13
#